data_AF-A0A8I1P901-F1
#
_entry.id   AF-A0A8I1P901-F1
#
_cell.length_a   1.000
_cell.length_b   1.000
_cell.length_c   1.000
_cell.angle_alpha   90.00
_cell.angle_beta   90.00
_cell.angle_gamma   90.00
#
_symmetry.space_group_name_H-M   'P 1'
#
loop_
_entity.id
_entity.type
_entity.pdbx_description
1 polymer ?
#
loop_
_entity_poly.entity_id
_entity_poly.type
_entity_poly.pdbx_seq_one_letter_code
_entity_poly.pdbx_strand_id
1 'polypeptide(L)'
;MSAITDNISGRHSIERGRFRAVLLPKQVQAKTISGGPSTGKKGILSYQYSAQNHDWDLTLHAAADLIKAGLVADRQPKTGSLSMGFSYFTGGMVLCFAAIESFSASVAFSMQSDARFSSFDFQRYRSTGRFWDKMGMLMSAAAIEIDRGQGLFQHIGQMQVWRNLVTHASPYGIEPTEIDNTVEAPGVLHAKKRHLEYTRMADPEHARKFYETAVAFIELVIKQTGLDPRASATYQILE
;
A
#
# COMPACT_ATOMS: atom_id res chain seq x y z
N MET A 1 -35.21 -21.78 65.92
CA MET A 1 -34.20 -22.82 66.20
C MET A 1 -33.12 -22.68 65.14
N SER A 2 -32.09 -21.85 65.39
CA SER A 2 -30.71 -22.23 65.79
C SER A 2 -30.09 -23.21 64.78
N ALA A 3 -29.24 -22.84 63.82
CA ALA A 3 -27.91 -22.16 63.83
C ALA A 3 -26.75 -23.06 64.32
N ILE A 4 -25.67 -23.08 63.51
CA ILE A 4 -24.20 -23.32 63.72
C ILE A 4 -23.64 -23.89 62.39
N THR A 5 -23.10 -23.10 61.42
CA THR A 5 -21.73 -22.52 61.24
C THR A 5 -20.66 -23.57 60.87
N ASP A 6 -19.77 -23.44 59.87
CA ASP A 6 -18.83 -22.37 59.46
C ASP A 6 -18.58 -22.36 57.91
N ASN A 7 -18.53 -21.23 57.19
CA ASN A 7 -17.42 -20.24 56.96
C ASN A 7 -16.25 -20.83 56.12
N ILE A 8 -15.90 -20.31 54.93
CA ILE A 8 -14.95 -19.19 54.72
C ILE A 8 -15.06 -18.61 53.27
N SER A 9 -15.29 -17.30 53.22
CA SER A 9 -14.81 -16.23 52.31
C SER A 9 -13.82 -16.53 51.15
N GLY A 10 -14.05 -15.92 49.97
CA GLY A 10 -12.98 -15.59 49.01
C GLY A 10 -13.43 -14.90 47.71
N ARG A 11 -13.13 -13.60 47.56
CA ARG A 11 -13.37 -12.73 46.39
C ARG A 11 -12.31 -12.87 45.30
N HIS A 12 -12.70 -12.49 44.07
CA HIS A 12 -11.90 -11.94 42.95
C HIS A 12 -10.79 -12.78 42.32
N SER A 13 -10.82 -12.96 41.00
CA SER A 13 -10.01 -12.16 40.05
C SER A 13 -9.98 -12.80 38.66
N ILE A 14 -10.12 -11.96 37.64
CA ILE A 14 -9.96 -12.28 36.22
C ILE A 14 -8.46 -12.44 35.96
N GLU A 15 -7.99 -13.67 35.72
CA GLU A 15 -6.61 -13.88 35.28
C GLU A 15 -6.48 -13.70 33.77
N ARG A 16 -5.73 -12.65 33.42
CA ARG A 16 -5.20 -12.38 32.09
C ARG A 16 -4.21 -13.47 31.70
N GLY A 17 -4.50 -14.21 30.63
CA GLY A 17 -3.54 -15.11 29.99
C GLY A 17 -2.34 -14.32 29.47
N ARG A 18 -1.21 -14.38 30.18
CA ARG A 18 0.10 -13.90 29.73
C ARG A 18 0.68 -14.88 28.69
N PHE A 19 0.88 -14.41 27.48
CA PHE A 19 1.78 -15.04 26.52
C PHE A 19 3.20 -15.06 27.10
N ARG A 20 3.75 -16.26 27.34
CA ARG A 20 5.16 -16.44 27.68
C ARG A 20 6.01 -16.26 26.42
N ALA A 21 6.80 -15.20 26.38
CA ALA A 21 7.93 -15.08 25.48
C ALA A 21 8.98 -16.15 25.85
N VAL A 22 9.34 -16.99 24.88
CA VAL A 22 10.46 -17.93 24.99
C VAL A 22 11.75 -17.13 24.80
N LEU A 23 12.51 -16.98 25.89
CA LEU A 23 13.85 -16.41 25.91
C LEU A 23 14.82 -17.33 25.18
N LEU A 24 15.40 -16.86 24.06
CA LEU A 24 16.54 -17.50 23.41
C LEU A 24 17.82 -17.30 24.27
N PRO A 25 18.69 -18.32 24.39
CA PRO A 25 19.85 -18.26 25.29
C PRO A 25 21.03 -17.44 24.74
N LYS A 26 21.52 -16.56 25.62
CA LYS A 26 22.88 -16.05 25.89
C LYS A 26 23.91 -15.93 24.75
N GLN A 27 24.36 -14.68 24.61
CA GLN A 27 25.58 -14.17 23.98
C GLN A 27 26.75 -15.18 23.90
N VAL A 28 27.22 -15.40 22.68
CA VAL A 28 28.52 -16.03 22.41
C VAL A 28 29.60 -14.96 22.59
N GLN A 29 30.50 -15.19 23.53
CA GLN A 29 31.67 -14.36 23.81
C GLN A 29 32.59 -14.27 22.59
N ALA A 30 32.97 -13.05 22.22
CA ALA A 30 34.02 -12.80 21.24
C ALA A 30 35.37 -13.29 21.80
N LYS A 31 35.93 -14.33 21.17
CA LYS A 31 37.27 -14.81 21.46
C LYS A 31 38.26 -14.02 20.61
N THR A 32 38.93 -13.06 21.24
CA THR A 32 40.04 -12.30 20.64
C THR A 32 41.21 -13.26 20.40
N ILE A 33 41.55 -13.52 19.14
CA ILE A 33 42.83 -14.12 18.76
C ILE A 33 43.69 -13.01 18.17
N SER A 34 44.69 -12.60 18.92
CA SER A 34 45.75 -11.68 18.54
C SER A 34 46.80 -12.38 17.68
N GLY A 35 47.02 -11.88 16.46
CA GLY A 35 48.14 -12.26 15.60
C GLY A 35 48.05 -11.55 14.25
N GLY A 36 48.79 -10.46 14.06
CA GLY A 36 49.05 -9.87 12.74
C GLY A 36 50.43 -10.29 12.20
N PRO A 37 50.90 -9.78 11.04
CA PRO A 37 50.17 -9.08 9.98
C PRO A 37 50.41 -9.72 8.58
N SER A 38 49.43 -9.66 7.70
CA SER A 38 49.73 -9.46 6.27
C SER A 38 48.73 -8.45 5.72
N THR A 39 49.27 -7.33 5.24
CA THR A 39 48.54 -6.20 4.67
C THR A 39 48.06 -6.56 3.27
N GLY A 40 47.08 -7.45 3.18
CA GLY A 40 46.14 -7.44 2.07
C GLY A 40 45.02 -6.47 2.43
N LYS A 41 44.84 -5.38 1.69
CA LYS A 41 43.60 -4.61 1.78
C LYS A 41 42.46 -5.60 1.49
N LYS A 42 41.78 -6.08 2.53
CA LYS A 42 40.44 -6.67 2.37
C LYS A 42 39.62 -5.53 1.80
N GLY A 43 39.40 -5.54 0.49
CA GLY A 43 38.43 -4.66 -0.14
C GLY A 43 37.16 -4.75 0.68
N ILE A 44 36.69 -3.62 1.18
CA ILE A 44 35.36 -3.57 1.78
C ILE A 44 34.42 -3.86 0.62
N LEU A 45 33.97 -5.12 0.51
CA LEU A 45 32.90 -5.50 -0.38
C LEU A 45 31.72 -4.60 -0.01
N SER A 46 31.45 -3.64 -0.88
CA SER A 46 30.36 -2.70 -0.69
C SER A 46 29.13 -3.37 -1.28
N TYR A 47 28.06 -3.49 -0.51
CA TYR A 47 26.85 -4.14 -0.97
C TYR A 47 25.80 -3.08 -1.29
N GLN A 48 25.21 -3.13 -2.48
CA GLN A 48 24.02 -2.35 -2.80
C GLN A 48 22.79 -3.16 -2.41
N TYR A 49 22.02 -2.63 -1.46
CA TYR A 49 20.68 -3.11 -1.14
C TYR A 49 19.65 -2.39 -2.01
N SER A 50 18.78 -3.16 -2.67
CA SER A 50 17.63 -2.62 -3.39
C SER A 50 16.37 -3.40 -3.02
N ALA A 51 15.38 -2.67 -2.50
CA ALA A 51 14.02 -3.13 -2.26
C ALA A 51 13.05 -2.51 -3.28
N GLN A 52 13.44 -2.50 -4.55
CA GLN A 52 12.64 -1.92 -5.63
C GLN A 52 11.40 -2.77 -5.98
N ASN A 53 11.38 -4.06 -5.59
CA ASN A 53 10.18 -4.89 -5.60
C ASN A 53 9.46 -4.74 -4.25
N HIS A 54 8.39 -3.97 -4.24
CA HIS A 54 7.60 -3.69 -3.05
C HIS A 54 6.58 -4.81 -2.77
N ASP A 55 6.26 -5.07 -1.49
CA ASP A 55 5.19 -5.99 -1.04
C ASP A 55 3.78 -5.46 -1.37
N TRP A 56 3.46 -5.34 -2.67
CA TRP A 56 2.13 -4.97 -3.13
C TRP A 56 1.07 -5.99 -2.68
N ASP A 57 1.45 -7.26 -2.49
CA ASP A 57 0.58 -8.34 -2.05
C ASP A 57 0.22 -8.21 -0.56
N LEU A 58 1.20 -7.89 0.31
CA LEU A 58 0.93 -7.53 1.70
C LEU A 58 0.06 -6.26 1.78
N THR A 59 0.32 -5.28 0.92
CA THR A 59 -0.48 -4.05 0.83
C THR A 59 -1.93 -4.37 0.47
N LEU A 60 -2.16 -5.22 -0.53
CA LEU A 60 -3.49 -5.65 -0.95
C LEU A 60 -4.18 -6.53 0.11
N HIS A 61 -3.42 -7.35 0.83
CA HIS A 61 -3.94 -8.14 1.95
C HIS A 61 -4.41 -7.25 3.11
N ALA A 62 -3.59 -6.28 3.51
CA ALA A 62 -3.97 -5.29 4.52
C ALA A 62 -5.20 -4.48 4.09
N ALA A 63 -5.30 -4.14 2.79
CA ALA A 63 -6.49 -3.51 2.24
C ALA A 63 -7.74 -4.39 2.44
N ALA A 64 -7.67 -5.68 2.11
CA ALA A 64 -8.77 -6.62 2.29
C ALA A 64 -9.21 -6.73 3.76
N ASP A 65 -8.26 -6.80 4.69
CA ASP A 65 -8.55 -6.91 6.11
C ASP A 65 -9.21 -5.65 6.68
N LEU A 66 -8.76 -4.46 6.24
CA LEU A 66 -9.45 -3.21 6.58
C LEU A 66 -10.87 -3.22 6.03
N ILE A 67 -11.09 -3.61 4.78
CA ILE A 67 -12.44 -3.65 4.19
C ILE A 67 -13.34 -4.63 4.98
N LYS A 68 -12.85 -5.82 5.32
CA LYS A 68 -13.60 -6.79 6.14
C LYS A 68 -13.94 -6.23 7.52
N ALA A 69 -12.97 -5.60 8.20
CA ALA A 69 -13.20 -4.95 9.48
C ALA A 69 -14.22 -3.81 9.36
N GLY A 70 -14.16 -3.04 8.28
CA GLY A 70 -15.13 -2.00 7.95
C GLY A 70 -16.55 -2.54 7.78
N LEU A 71 -16.73 -3.67 7.10
CA LEU A 71 -18.03 -4.34 6.95
C LEU A 71 -18.62 -4.79 8.30
N VAL A 72 -17.78 -5.18 9.25
CA VAL A 72 -18.22 -5.54 10.61
C VAL A 72 -18.60 -4.27 11.39
N ALA A 73 -17.77 -3.23 11.31
CA ALA A 73 -18.01 -1.97 11.99
C ALA A 73 -19.26 -1.24 11.47
N ASP A 74 -19.50 -1.25 10.15
CA ASP A 74 -20.62 -0.57 9.50
C ASP A 74 -22.00 -1.10 9.94
N ARG A 75 -22.07 -2.33 10.48
CA ARG A 75 -23.28 -2.91 11.06
C ARG A 75 -23.62 -2.36 12.45
N GLN A 76 -22.72 -1.62 13.08
CA GLN A 76 -22.93 -1.03 14.40
C GLN A 76 -23.73 0.28 14.30
N PRO A 77 -24.40 0.70 15.39
CA PRO A 77 -25.04 2.01 15.44
C PRO A 77 -24.05 3.13 15.06
N LYS A 78 -24.50 4.05 14.21
CA LYS A 78 -23.67 5.17 13.73
C LYS A 78 -23.25 6.07 14.89
N THR A 79 -22.05 6.65 14.79
CA THR A 79 -21.63 7.76 15.66
C THR A 79 -21.85 9.08 14.92
N GLY A 80 -22.93 9.78 15.24
CA GLY A 80 -23.35 10.97 14.50
C GLY A 80 -23.84 10.63 13.09
N SER A 81 -23.32 11.34 12.07
CA SER A 81 -23.68 11.13 10.66
C SER A 81 -22.78 10.13 9.92
N LEU A 82 -21.66 9.72 10.53
CA LEU A 82 -20.64 8.88 9.88
C LEU A 82 -20.84 7.40 10.19
N SER A 83 -20.59 6.57 9.17
CA SER A 83 -20.47 5.13 9.34
C SER A 83 -19.31 4.80 10.29
N MET A 84 -19.51 3.83 11.18
CA MET A 84 -18.43 3.27 12.01
C MET A 84 -17.36 2.53 11.18
N GLY A 85 -17.70 2.13 9.94
CA GLY A 85 -16.78 1.56 8.97
C GLY A 85 -15.97 2.59 8.17
N PHE A 86 -16.28 3.89 8.28
CA PHE A 86 -15.70 4.94 7.43
C PHE A 86 -14.17 4.91 7.36
N SER A 87 -13.49 4.89 8.51
CA SER A 87 -12.02 4.90 8.56
C SER A 87 -11.41 3.63 7.98
N TYR A 88 -12.09 2.48 8.18
CA TYR A 88 -11.68 1.20 7.63
C TYR A 88 -11.80 1.19 6.10
N PHE A 89 -12.94 1.63 5.55
CA PHE A 89 -13.13 1.74 4.12
C PHE A 89 -12.14 2.72 3.50
N THR A 90 -11.94 3.88 4.13
CA THR A 90 -10.97 4.86 3.66
C THR A 90 -9.56 4.27 3.57
N GLY A 91 -9.10 3.62 4.64
CA GLY A 91 -7.78 2.97 4.67
C GLY A 91 -7.67 1.84 3.64
N GLY A 92 -8.69 0.97 3.56
CA GLY A 92 -8.72 -0.13 2.60
C GLY A 92 -8.66 0.34 1.14
N MET A 93 -9.44 1.38 0.80
CA MET A 93 -9.48 1.97 -0.53
C MET A 93 -8.14 2.64 -0.90
N VAL A 94 -7.52 3.39 0.02
CA VAL A 94 -6.19 3.97 -0.18
C VAL A 94 -5.14 2.87 -0.44
N LEU A 95 -5.17 1.80 0.35
CA LEU A 95 -4.22 0.68 0.17
C LEU A 95 -4.47 -0.09 -1.13
N CYS A 96 -5.72 -0.24 -1.60
CA CYS A 96 -6.01 -0.84 -2.91
C CYS A 96 -5.33 -0.06 -4.06
N PHE A 97 -5.42 1.28 -4.03
CA PHE A 97 -4.76 2.10 -5.04
C PHE A 97 -3.22 2.06 -4.90
N ALA A 98 -2.71 2.09 -3.67
CA ALA A 98 -1.28 1.94 -3.41
C ALA A 98 -0.73 0.60 -3.91
N ALA A 99 -1.51 -0.48 -3.80
CA ALA A 99 -1.15 -1.79 -4.35
C ALA A 99 -0.99 -1.76 -5.88
N ILE A 100 -1.89 -1.06 -6.61
CA ILE A 100 -1.76 -0.84 -8.06
C ILE A 100 -0.45 -0.10 -8.38
N GLU A 101 -0.15 1.01 -7.68
CA GLU A 101 1.07 1.79 -7.89
C GLU A 101 2.34 0.97 -7.61
N SER A 102 2.33 0.24 -6.49
CA SER A 102 3.42 -0.61 -6.02
C SER A 102 3.69 -1.80 -6.95
N PHE A 103 2.65 -2.49 -7.39
CA PHE A 103 2.73 -3.57 -8.36
C PHE A 103 3.25 -3.08 -9.70
N SER A 104 2.73 -1.95 -10.20
CA SER A 104 3.18 -1.34 -11.46
C SER A 104 4.67 -0.98 -11.42
N ALA A 105 5.17 -0.44 -10.31
CA ALA A 105 6.58 -0.14 -10.14
C ALA A 105 7.45 -1.42 -10.16
N SER A 106 6.97 -2.49 -9.52
CA SER A 106 7.66 -3.80 -9.48
C SER A 106 7.71 -4.46 -10.87
N VAL A 107 6.63 -4.35 -11.65
CA VAL A 107 6.59 -4.80 -13.05
C VAL A 107 7.55 -3.98 -13.91
N ALA A 108 7.55 -2.65 -13.78
CA ALA A 108 8.47 -1.78 -14.52
C ALA A 108 9.94 -2.14 -14.24
N PHE A 109 10.26 -2.39 -12.97
CA PHE A 109 11.60 -2.84 -12.57
C PHE A 109 11.96 -4.19 -13.20
N SER A 110 11.01 -5.13 -13.20
CA SER A 110 11.20 -6.46 -13.80
C SER A 110 11.38 -6.40 -15.32
N MET A 111 10.61 -5.53 -16.00
CA MET A 111 10.74 -5.31 -17.46
C MET A 111 12.14 -4.84 -17.85
N GLN A 112 12.82 -4.04 -17.00
CA GLN A 112 14.20 -3.60 -17.27
C GLN A 112 15.18 -4.76 -17.45
N SER A 113 14.94 -5.87 -16.75
CA SER A 113 15.85 -7.03 -16.71
C SER A 113 15.43 -8.16 -17.65
N ASP A 114 14.33 -8.01 -18.38
CA ASP A 114 13.75 -9.05 -19.23
C ASP A 114 13.90 -8.67 -20.72
N ALA A 115 14.57 -9.54 -21.49
CA ALA A 115 14.87 -9.29 -22.89
C ALA A 115 13.63 -9.07 -23.78
N ARG A 116 12.46 -9.58 -23.38
CA ARG A 116 11.19 -9.35 -24.08
C ARG A 116 10.76 -7.89 -24.08
N PHE A 117 11.25 -7.11 -23.12
CA PHE A 117 10.91 -5.70 -22.92
C PHE A 117 12.13 -4.79 -23.10
N SER A 118 13.07 -5.16 -23.97
CA SER A 118 14.33 -4.43 -24.19
C SER A 118 14.16 -2.96 -24.61
N SER A 119 12.99 -2.59 -25.13
CA SER A 119 12.64 -1.20 -25.49
C SER A 119 12.06 -0.39 -24.33
N PHE A 120 11.83 -0.99 -23.16
CA PHE A 120 11.25 -0.30 -22.02
C PHE A 120 12.28 0.58 -21.31
N ASP A 121 12.05 1.89 -21.32
CA ASP A 121 12.91 2.88 -20.66
C ASP A 121 12.52 3.03 -19.18
N PHE A 122 13.16 2.24 -18.33
CA PHE A 122 12.94 2.29 -16.88
C PHE A 122 13.38 3.62 -16.24
N GLN A 123 14.42 4.29 -16.77
CA GLN A 123 14.88 5.56 -16.21
C GLN A 123 13.87 6.67 -16.46
N ARG A 124 13.29 6.70 -17.66
CA ARG A 124 12.16 7.59 -17.98
C ARG A 124 10.93 7.25 -17.15
N TYR A 125 10.63 5.96 -16.94
CA TYR A 125 9.51 5.55 -16.08
C TYR A 125 9.69 6.08 -14.66
N ARG A 126 10.90 5.96 -14.10
CA ARG A 126 11.25 6.40 -12.75
C ARG A 126 11.18 7.92 -12.59
N SER A 127 11.63 8.68 -13.58
CA SER A 127 11.61 10.16 -13.54
C SER A 127 10.24 10.77 -13.85
N THR A 128 9.33 9.99 -14.46
CA THR A 128 7.96 10.42 -14.73
C THR A 128 7.20 10.60 -13.42
N GLY A 129 6.59 11.76 -13.21
CA GLY A 129 5.77 12.01 -12.02
C GLY A 129 4.32 11.55 -12.18
N ARG A 130 3.73 11.60 -13.37
CA ARG A 130 2.28 11.40 -13.47
C ARG A 130 1.92 9.92 -13.50
N PHE A 131 0.92 9.53 -12.71
CA PHE A 131 0.40 8.16 -12.68
C PHE A 131 0.02 7.67 -14.09
N TRP A 132 -0.76 8.45 -14.84
CA TRP A 132 -1.21 8.03 -16.17
C TRP A 132 -0.09 7.97 -17.21
N ASP A 133 0.94 8.79 -17.08
CA ASP A 133 2.10 8.72 -17.96
C ASP A 133 2.90 7.43 -17.68
N LYS A 134 3.12 7.10 -16.39
CA LYS A 134 3.72 5.82 -15.98
C LYS A 134 2.91 4.63 -16.47
N MET A 135 1.58 4.68 -16.29
CA MET A 135 0.67 3.66 -16.79
C MET A 135 0.73 3.53 -18.30
N GLY A 136 0.74 4.65 -19.03
CA GLY A 136 0.87 4.66 -20.49
C GLY A 136 2.14 3.97 -20.96
N MET A 137 3.29 4.26 -20.32
CA MET A 137 4.55 3.59 -20.62
C MET A 137 4.49 2.08 -20.38
N LEU A 138 3.97 1.66 -19.22
CA LEU A 138 3.95 0.25 -18.82
C LEU A 138 2.94 -0.56 -19.64
N MET A 139 1.73 -0.03 -19.85
CA MET A 139 0.69 -0.68 -20.64
C MET A 139 1.10 -0.77 -22.12
N SER A 140 1.73 0.27 -22.68
CA SER A 140 2.25 0.21 -24.05
C SER A 140 3.31 -0.89 -24.21
N ALA A 141 4.23 -1.01 -23.25
CA ALA A 141 5.24 -2.07 -23.26
C ALA A 141 4.63 -3.48 -23.09
N ALA A 142 3.52 -3.59 -22.36
CA ALA A 142 2.76 -4.81 -22.20
C ALA A 142 1.78 -5.10 -23.36
N ALA A 143 1.69 -4.22 -24.38
CA ALA A 143 0.66 -4.28 -25.42
C ALA A 143 -0.78 -4.32 -24.86
N ILE A 144 -1.04 -3.54 -23.81
CA ILE A 144 -2.37 -3.33 -23.21
C ILE A 144 -2.87 -1.95 -23.63
N GLU A 145 -4.08 -1.89 -24.20
CA GLU A 145 -4.73 -0.63 -24.52
C GLU A 145 -5.39 -0.02 -23.27
N ILE A 146 -5.16 1.28 -23.04
CA ILE A 146 -5.81 2.01 -21.95
C ILE A 146 -7.05 2.72 -22.49
N ASP A 147 -8.23 2.18 -22.19
CA ASP A 147 -9.50 2.87 -22.38
C ASP A 147 -9.96 3.52 -21.07
N ARG A 148 -9.80 4.85 -20.96
CA ARG A 148 -10.22 5.62 -19.77
C ARG A 148 -11.71 5.98 -19.79
N GLY A 149 -12.41 5.72 -20.88
CA GLY A 149 -13.84 6.02 -21.03
C GLY A 149 -14.75 4.98 -20.38
N GLN A 150 -14.29 3.73 -20.27
CA GLN A 150 -15.08 2.61 -19.75
C GLN A 150 -14.21 1.51 -19.12
N GLY A 151 -14.83 0.63 -18.33
CA GLY A 151 -14.20 -0.59 -17.84
C GLY A 151 -13.12 -0.35 -16.79
N LEU A 152 -12.08 -1.21 -16.82
CA LEU A 152 -11.06 -1.28 -15.77
C LEU A 152 -10.31 0.04 -15.57
N PHE A 153 -9.80 0.66 -16.64
CA PHE A 153 -8.99 1.87 -16.52
C PHE A 153 -9.84 3.10 -16.19
N GLN A 154 -11.13 3.12 -16.56
CA GLN A 154 -12.08 4.11 -16.04
C GLN A 154 -12.21 3.98 -14.51
N HIS A 155 -12.39 2.76 -13.99
CA HIS A 155 -12.47 2.53 -12.55
C HIS A 155 -11.17 2.93 -11.83
N ILE A 156 -10.00 2.61 -12.38
CA ILE A 156 -8.71 3.07 -11.84
C ILE A 156 -8.62 4.61 -11.84
N GLY A 157 -9.17 5.28 -12.86
CA GLY A 157 -9.28 6.74 -12.88
C GLY A 157 -10.15 7.29 -11.78
N GLN A 158 -11.29 6.65 -11.49
CA GLN A 158 -12.14 7.00 -10.35
C GLN A 158 -11.40 6.80 -9.03
N MET A 159 -10.64 5.70 -8.88
CA MET A 159 -9.81 5.45 -7.70
C MET A 159 -8.76 6.55 -7.49
N GLN A 160 -8.07 6.96 -8.55
CA GLN A 160 -7.07 8.04 -8.49
C GLN A 160 -7.70 9.38 -8.08
N VAL A 161 -8.83 9.74 -8.70
CA VAL A 161 -9.56 10.97 -8.37
C VAL A 161 -9.97 10.96 -6.90
N TRP A 162 -10.55 9.86 -6.43
CA TRP A 162 -10.94 9.71 -5.03
C TRP A 162 -9.73 9.78 -4.08
N ARG A 163 -8.63 9.08 -4.38
CA ARG A 163 -7.41 9.10 -3.57
C ARG A 163 -6.86 10.52 -3.41
N ASN A 164 -6.86 11.30 -4.49
CA ASN A 164 -6.42 12.69 -4.48
C ASN A 164 -7.32 13.62 -3.64
N LEU A 165 -8.58 13.26 -3.39
CA LEU A 165 -9.47 13.98 -2.48
C LEU A 165 -9.23 13.63 -1.01
N VAL A 166 -8.74 12.42 -0.73
CA VAL A 166 -8.51 11.89 0.63
C VAL A 166 -7.16 12.30 1.19
N THR A 167 -6.10 12.18 0.38
CA THR A 167 -4.75 12.53 0.80
C THR A 167 -4.40 13.92 0.31
N HIS A 168 -4.26 14.89 1.22
CA HIS A 168 -3.62 16.19 0.89
C HIS A 168 -2.14 16.04 0.48
N ALA A 169 -1.57 14.85 0.70
CA ALA A 169 -0.28 14.48 0.15
C ALA A 169 -0.41 14.30 -1.36
N SER A 170 -0.04 15.33 -2.12
CA SER A 170 0.24 15.22 -3.54
C SER A 170 1.62 14.54 -3.67
N PRO A 171 1.73 13.23 -3.97
CA PRO A 171 3.04 12.58 -4.13
C PRO A 171 3.67 12.99 -5.48
N TYR A 172 2.92 13.69 -6.32
CA TYR A 172 3.30 14.15 -7.65
C TYR A 172 2.91 15.62 -7.85
N GLY A 173 3.61 16.32 -8.74
CA GLY A 173 3.45 17.75 -8.96
C GLY A 173 2.01 18.15 -9.27
N ILE A 174 1.56 19.24 -8.63
CA ILE A 174 0.26 19.85 -8.87
C ILE A 174 0.35 20.55 -10.24
N GLU A 175 -0.48 20.14 -11.21
CA GLU A 175 -0.62 20.90 -12.46
C GLU A 175 -1.19 22.28 -12.14
N PRO A 176 -0.57 23.38 -12.60
CA PRO A 176 -1.16 24.69 -12.52
C PRO A 176 -2.52 24.66 -13.20
N THR A 177 -3.57 24.97 -12.45
CA THR A 177 -4.91 25.15 -13.01
C THR A 177 -5.03 26.60 -13.43
N GLU A 178 -5.22 26.83 -14.73
CA GLU A 178 -5.49 28.16 -15.27
C GLU A 178 -6.81 28.66 -14.65
N ILE A 179 -6.78 29.87 -14.10
CA ILE A 179 -7.95 30.50 -13.47
C ILE A 179 -8.30 31.77 -14.22
N ASP A 180 -9.59 31.95 -14.50
CA ASP A 180 -10.08 33.12 -15.22
C ASP A 180 -9.99 34.41 -14.38
N ASN A 181 -9.98 34.29 -13.05
CA ASN A 181 -9.83 35.41 -12.13
C ASN A 181 -9.30 34.97 -10.74
N THR A 182 -8.67 35.89 -10.01
CA THR A 182 -8.04 35.60 -8.71
C THR A 182 -8.98 35.69 -7.51
N VAL A 183 -10.25 36.06 -7.70
CA VAL A 183 -11.17 36.39 -6.60
C VAL A 183 -12.23 35.30 -6.40
N GLU A 184 -12.93 34.92 -7.47
CA GLU A 184 -14.00 33.92 -7.45
C GLU A 184 -13.48 32.52 -7.79
N ALA A 185 -12.58 32.40 -8.76
CA ALA A 185 -12.13 31.09 -9.25
C ALA A 185 -11.42 30.25 -8.17
N PRO A 186 -10.56 30.81 -7.29
CA PRO A 186 -10.01 30.05 -6.17
C PRO A 186 -11.09 29.54 -5.21
N GLY A 187 -12.15 30.33 -4.96
CA GLY A 187 -13.26 29.95 -4.09
C GLY A 187 -14.05 28.74 -4.61
N VAL A 188 -14.22 28.63 -5.93
CA VAL A 188 -14.84 27.47 -6.59
C VAL A 188 -13.92 26.25 -6.53
N LEU A 189 -12.61 26.43 -6.73
CA LEU A 189 -11.61 25.36 -6.62
C LEU A 189 -11.50 24.79 -5.21
N HIS A 190 -11.69 25.63 -4.19
CA HIS A 190 -11.69 25.26 -2.77
C HIS A 190 -13.09 25.01 -2.19
N ALA A 191 -14.13 24.93 -3.03
CA ALA A 191 -15.49 24.76 -2.55
C ALA A 191 -15.64 23.47 -1.71
N LYS A 192 -16.16 23.62 -0.48
CA LYS A 192 -16.46 22.54 0.50
C LYS A 192 -17.18 21.31 -0.07
N LYS A 193 -17.83 21.43 -1.23
CA LYS A 193 -18.53 20.32 -1.92
C LYS A 193 -17.62 19.13 -2.20
N ARG A 194 -16.33 19.33 -2.49
CA ARG A 194 -15.38 18.23 -2.77
C ARG A 194 -15.08 17.34 -1.55
N HIS A 195 -15.15 17.88 -0.32
CA HIS A 195 -14.97 17.09 0.90
C HIS A 195 -16.16 16.15 1.19
N LEU A 196 -17.38 16.52 0.77
CA LEU A 196 -18.56 15.67 0.92
C LEU A 196 -18.60 14.53 -0.09
N GLU A 197 -17.97 14.72 -1.26
CA GLU A 197 -17.96 13.73 -2.33
C GLU A 197 -17.12 12.51 -1.96
N TYR A 198 -15.89 12.69 -1.45
CA TYR A 198 -15.06 11.53 -1.09
C TYR A 198 -15.62 10.79 0.13
N THR A 199 -16.18 11.51 1.12
CA THR A 199 -16.74 10.89 2.33
C THR A 199 -17.96 10.03 2.02
N ARG A 200 -18.77 10.43 1.02
CA ARG A 200 -19.90 9.64 0.53
C ARG A 200 -19.49 8.37 -0.22
N MET A 201 -18.31 8.37 -0.84
CA MET A 201 -17.77 7.21 -1.56
C MET A 201 -17.02 6.23 -0.65
N ALA A 202 -16.75 6.57 0.61
CA ALA A 202 -16.09 5.68 1.56
C ALA A 202 -17.11 4.72 2.21
N ASP A 203 -17.69 3.84 1.39
CA ASP A 203 -18.76 2.91 1.76
C ASP A 203 -18.42 1.46 1.36
N PRO A 204 -19.21 0.46 1.82
CA PRO A 204 -18.98 -0.95 1.50
C PRO A 204 -18.92 -1.29 0.01
N GLU A 205 -19.73 -0.63 -0.82
CA GLU A 205 -19.85 -0.93 -2.24
C GLU A 205 -18.60 -0.45 -2.99
N HIS A 206 -18.22 0.81 -2.76
CA HIS A 206 -17.02 1.40 -3.34
C HIS A 206 -15.76 0.71 -2.83
N ALA A 207 -15.68 0.38 -1.53
CA ALA A 207 -14.54 -0.32 -0.97
C ALA A 207 -14.33 -1.70 -1.63
N ARG A 208 -15.41 -2.45 -1.86
CA ARG A 208 -15.36 -3.70 -2.61
C ARG A 208 -14.92 -3.48 -4.05
N LYS A 209 -15.50 -2.49 -4.73
CA LYS A 209 -15.15 -2.16 -6.12
C LYS A 209 -13.68 -1.79 -6.27
N PHE A 210 -13.10 -1.05 -5.32
CA PHE A 210 -11.67 -0.71 -5.29
C PHE A 210 -10.79 -1.96 -5.20
N TYR A 211 -11.15 -2.90 -4.31
CA TYR A 211 -10.44 -4.17 -4.17
C TYR A 211 -10.52 -5.02 -5.44
N GLU A 212 -11.72 -5.22 -5.97
CA GLU A 212 -11.95 -5.99 -7.20
C GLU A 212 -11.21 -5.37 -8.40
N THR A 213 -11.20 -4.04 -8.50
CA THR A 213 -10.47 -3.30 -9.54
C THR A 213 -8.96 -3.52 -9.41
N ALA A 214 -8.41 -3.48 -8.20
CA ALA A 214 -6.98 -3.72 -7.97
C ALA A 214 -6.58 -5.15 -8.34
N VAL A 215 -7.38 -6.14 -7.94
CA VAL A 215 -7.17 -7.56 -8.31
C VAL A 215 -7.23 -7.74 -9.82
N ALA A 216 -8.28 -7.23 -10.47
CA ALA A 216 -8.46 -7.36 -11.91
C ALA A 216 -7.31 -6.71 -12.71
N PHE A 217 -6.79 -5.57 -12.22
CA PHE A 217 -5.62 -4.93 -12.80
C PHE A 217 -4.37 -5.79 -12.71
N ILE A 218 -4.07 -6.31 -11.51
CA ILE A 218 -2.90 -7.17 -11.28
C ILE A 218 -2.98 -8.42 -12.16
N GLU A 219 -4.13 -9.09 -12.17
CA GLU A 219 -4.37 -10.29 -12.99
C GLU A 219 -4.21 -10.01 -14.49
N LEU A 220 -4.74 -8.89 -14.99
CA LEU A 220 -4.59 -8.49 -16.39
C LEU A 220 -3.12 -8.35 -16.77
N VAL A 221 -2.34 -7.62 -15.97
CA VAL A 221 -0.93 -7.35 -16.26
C VAL A 221 -0.09 -8.63 -16.15
N ILE A 222 -0.33 -9.47 -15.13
CA ILE A 222 0.35 -10.78 -15.01
C ILE A 222 0.04 -11.63 -16.24
N LYS A 223 -1.24 -11.73 -16.63
CA LYS A 223 -1.68 -12.53 -17.78
C LYS A 223 -1.00 -12.09 -19.08
N GLN A 224 -0.87 -10.78 -19.28
CA GLN A 224 -0.32 -10.23 -20.51
C GLN A 224 1.21 -10.27 -20.57
N THR A 225 1.89 -10.02 -19.45
CA THR A 225 3.36 -9.88 -19.40
C THR A 225 4.07 -11.16 -18.95
N GLY A 226 3.37 -12.04 -18.23
CA GLY A 226 3.94 -13.16 -17.50
C GLY A 226 4.78 -12.75 -16.28
N LEU A 227 4.80 -11.46 -15.92
CA LEU A 227 5.55 -10.95 -14.77
C LEU A 227 4.64 -10.94 -13.54
N ASP A 228 4.96 -11.79 -12.56
CA ASP A 228 4.38 -11.78 -11.21
C ASP A 228 5.47 -11.47 -10.18
N PRO A 229 5.98 -10.21 -10.15
CA PRO A 229 7.07 -9.85 -9.26
C PRO A 229 6.55 -9.80 -7.83
N ARG A 230 6.85 -10.83 -7.04
CA ARG A 230 6.64 -10.80 -5.58
C ARG A 230 7.74 -9.98 -4.92
N ALA A 231 7.49 -9.54 -3.69
CA ALA A 231 8.49 -8.81 -2.93
C ALA A 231 9.79 -9.62 -2.86
N SER A 232 10.88 -8.97 -3.24
CA SER A 232 12.19 -9.57 -3.25
C SER A 232 13.21 -8.49 -2.90
N ALA A 233 13.97 -8.70 -1.83
CA ALA A 233 15.17 -7.92 -1.55
C ALA A 233 16.31 -8.43 -2.45
N THR A 234 16.92 -7.53 -3.22
CA THR A 234 18.11 -7.86 -4.01
C THR A 234 19.36 -7.24 -3.38
N TYR A 235 20.44 -8.02 -3.38
CA TYR A 235 21.77 -7.58 -2.95
C TYR A 235 22.71 -7.69 -4.16
N GLN A 236 23.40 -6.60 -4.50
CA GLN A 236 24.49 -6.63 -5.47
C GLN A 236 25.82 -6.34 -4.76
N ILE A 237 26.85 -7.12 -5.06
CA ILE A 237 28.22 -6.80 -4.67
C ILE A 237 28.70 -5.71 -5.63
N LEU A 238 29.08 -4.56 -5.08
CA LEU A 238 29.77 -3.52 -5.81
C LEU A 238 31.26 -3.92 -5.84
N GLU A 239 31.75 -4.29 -7.02
CA GLU A 239 33.19 -4.47 -7.29
C GLU A 239 33.91 -3.12 -7.41
#